data_AF-A0A1D2RGI0-F1
#
_entry.id   AF-A0A1D2RGI0-F1
#
_cell.length_a   1.000
_cell.length_b   1.000
_cell.length_c   1.000
_cell.angle_alpha   90.00
_cell.angle_beta   90.00
_cell.angle_gamma   90.00
#
_symmetry.space_group_name_H-M   'P 1'
#
loop_
_entity.id
_entity.type
_entity.pdbx_description
1 polymer ?
#
loop_
_entity_poly.entity_id
_entity_poly.type
_entity_poly.pdbx_seq_one_letter_code
_entity_poly.pdbx_strand_id
1 'polypeptide(L)'
;MNKNKIIGIAANEFAEKIRKLSGILEISVVGSVAGGDPHPNDLDIVVIIRNLDEPPIMAKCARQMSSHYHNWDVFFFDEDISPLGRICRRRECPTQSVDCCVSGCGKPPHLQVCPDFEYDENKFLASPIKVLWTSFKKKDCLLARKDELSIESRKYPVLEDIEIKCRVCGNTFVFTGGEQKQYQKLGFCQPKRCLECREQKYMEE
;
A
#
# COMPACT_ATOMS: atom_id res chain seq x y z
N MET A 1 19.19 -3.18 3.94
CA MET A 1 18.69 -1.84 3.52
C MET A 1 17.39 -1.58 4.28
N ASN A 2 17.19 -0.38 4.87
CA ASN A 2 15.98 -0.06 5.64
C ASN A 2 14.71 -0.28 4.78
N LYS A 3 13.68 -0.94 5.32
CA LYS A 3 12.41 -1.25 4.62
C LYS A 3 11.79 -0.01 3.97
N ASN A 4 11.81 1.13 4.67
CA ASN A 4 11.33 2.41 4.13
C ASN A 4 12.09 2.86 2.88
N LYS A 5 13.41 2.62 2.84
CA LYS A 5 14.23 2.95 1.67
C LYS A 5 13.88 2.06 0.47
N ILE A 6 13.66 0.76 0.71
CA ILE A 6 13.23 -0.19 -0.34
C ILE A 6 11.89 0.23 -0.93
N ILE A 7 10.91 0.53 -0.08
CA ILE A 7 9.58 0.97 -0.48
C ILE A 7 9.64 2.29 -1.26
N GLY A 8 10.45 3.25 -0.79
CA GLY A 8 10.65 4.52 -1.48
C GLY A 8 11.25 4.37 -2.88
N ILE A 9 12.19 3.44 -3.07
CA ILE A 9 12.75 3.10 -4.39
C ILE A 9 11.64 2.56 -5.30
N ALA A 10 10.87 1.58 -4.82
CA ALA A 10 9.79 0.98 -5.59
C ALA A 10 8.76 2.02 -6.07
N ALA A 11 8.32 2.90 -5.17
CA ALA A 11 7.33 3.94 -5.46
C ALA A 11 7.85 4.98 -6.47
N ASN A 12 9.10 5.44 -6.30
CA ASN A 12 9.71 6.41 -7.20
C ASN A 12 9.96 5.82 -8.60
N GLU A 13 10.46 4.58 -8.70
CA GLU A 13 10.66 3.93 -10.00
C GLU A 13 9.34 3.73 -10.74
N PHE A 14 8.27 3.37 -10.03
CA PHE A 14 6.94 3.29 -10.61
C PHE A 14 6.49 4.67 -11.13
N ALA A 15 6.58 5.70 -10.30
CA ALA A 15 6.15 7.05 -10.64
C ALA A 15 6.91 7.60 -11.88
N GLU A 16 8.23 7.43 -11.93
CA GLU A 16 9.07 7.86 -13.05
C GLU A 16 8.74 7.16 -14.37
N LYS A 17 8.26 5.91 -14.32
CA LYS A 17 7.84 5.17 -15.51
C LYS A 17 6.49 5.67 -16.02
N ILE A 18 5.50 5.80 -15.14
CA ILE A 18 4.12 6.10 -15.57
C ILE A 18 3.86 7.58 -15.80
N ARG A 19 4.59 8.51 -15.16
CA ARG A 19 4.41 9.97 -15.39
C ARG A 19 4.64 10.44 -16.82
N LYS A 20 5.21 9.57 -17.66
CA LYS A 20 5.47 9.81 -19.09
C LYS A 20 4.24 9.55 -19.96
N LEU A 21 3.23 8.87 -19.42
CA LEU A 21 1.97 8.58 -20.10
C LEU A 21 1.07 9.82 -20.06
N SER A 22 0.38 10.12 -21.16
CA SER A 22 -0.37 11.38 -21.33
C SER A 22 -1.61 11.49 -20.43
N GLY A 23 -2.16 10.36 -19.98
CA GLY A 23 -3.34 10.32 -19.13
C GLY A 23 -3.08 10.53 -17.65
N ILE A 24 -1.83 10.58 -17.19
CA ILE A 24 -1.49 10.69 -15.76
C ILE A 24 -1.44 12.15 -15.33
N LEU A 25 -2.18 12.47 -14.28
CA LEU A 25 -2.28 13.84 -13.77
C LEU A 25 -1.54 14.02 -12.45
N GLU A 26 -1.59 13.02 -11.56
CA GLU A 26 -0.91 13.03 -10.26
C GLU A 26 -0.62 11.62 -9.77
N ILE A 27 0.49 11.44 -9.06
CA ILE A 27 0.92 10.18 -8.47
C ILE A 27 1.31 10.45 -7.02
N SER A 28 0.66 9.77 -6.09
CA SER A 28 0.79 10.01 -4.66
C SER A 28 0.93 8.70 -3.90
N VAL A 29 1.79 8.68 -2.90
CA VAL A 29 1.78 7.63 -1.87
C VAL A 29 0.79 8.06 -0.79
N VAL A 30 -0.07 7.15 -0.36
CA VAL A 30 -1.04 7.39 0.71
C VAL A 30 -0.79 6.39 1.83
N GLY A 31 -1.15 6.75 3.06
CA GLY A 31 -1.14 5.80 4.16
C GLY A 31 0.12 5.83 5.04
N SER A 32 0.49 4.69 5.62
CA SER A 32 1.57 4.60 6.62
C SER A 32 2.93 5.03 6.09
N VAL A 33 3.22 4.72 4.82
CA VAL A 33 4.48 5.12 4.16
C VAL A 33 4.57 6.64 4.04
N ALA A 34 3.49 7.30 3.61
CA ALA A 34 3.44 8.75 3.53
C ALA A 34 3.49 9.41 4.93
N GLY A 35 2.94 8.73 5.94
CA GLY A 35 2.97 9.17 7.34
C GLY A 35 4.30 8.97 8.06
N GLY A 36 5.32 8.41 7.41
CA GLY A 36 6.64 8.20 8.02
C GLY A 36 6.70 7.05 9.04
N ASP A 37 5.80 6.09 8.95
CA ASP A 37 5.85 4.88 9.79
C ASP A 37 7.22 4.18 9.63
N PRO A 38 7.96 3.87 10.71
CA PRO A 38 9.23 3.16 10.60
C PRO A 38 9.06 1.70 10.13
N HIS A 39 7.87 1.11 10.31
CA HIS A 39 7.57 -0.27 9.96
C HIS A 39 6.29 -0.36 9.11
N PRO A 40 6.25 0.25 7.90
CA PRO A 40 5.07 0.22 7.06
C PRO A 40 4.76 -1.21 6.61
N ASN A 41 3.49 -1.57 6.52
CA ASN A 41 3.05 -2.92 6.16
C ASN A 41 2.82 -3.06 4.66
N ASP A 42 2.29 -2.05 4.01
CA ASP A 42 1.91 -1.98 2.60
C ASP A 42 2.39 -0.67 1.97
N LEU A 43 2.39 -0.64 0.64
CA LEU A 43 2.61 0.54 -0.19
C LEU A 43 1.34 0.82 -0.99
N ASP A 44 0.58 1.82 -0.55
CA ASP A 44 -0.59 2.30 -1.27
C ASP A 44 -0.21 3.48 -2.15
N ILE A 45 -0.39 3.33 -3.46
CA ILE A 45 -0.21 4.40 -4.44
C ILE A 45 -1.57 4.79 -4.99
N VAL A 46 -1.81 6.09 -5.08
CA VAL A 46 -2.97 6.67 -5.75
C VAL A 46 -2.48 7.39 -7.00
N VAL A 47 -3.19 7.17 -8.10
CA VAL A 47 -2.90 7.82 -9.37
C VAL A 47 -4.19 8.51 -9.84
N ILE A 48 -4.11 9.83 -9.98
CA ILE A 48 -5.17 10.63 -10.60
C ILE A 48 -4.94 10.60 -12.11
N ILE A 49 -5.96 10.19 -12.86
CA ILE A 49 -5.88 10.01 -14.30
C ILE A 49 -7.02 10.73 -15.00
N ARG A 50 -6.74 11.20 -16.22
CA ARG A 50 -7.75 11.76 -17.12
C ARG A 50 -8.57 10.66 -17.81
N ASN A 51 -7.92 9.56 -18.14
CA ASN A 51 -8.52 8.43 -18.85
C ASN A 51 -7.75 7.13 -18.57
N LEU A 52 -8.36 5.99 -18.93
CA LEU A 52 -7.81 4.64 -18.78
C LEU A 52 -7.37 4.06 -20.13
N ASP A 53 -6.56 4.80 -20.89
CA ASP A 53 -6.13 4.36 -22.23
C ASP A 53 -5.03 3.28 -22.17
N GLU A 54 -4.11 3.37 -21.21
CA GLU A 54 -2.95 2.47 -21.09
C GLU A 54 -2.85 1.57 -19.82
N PRO A 55 -3.96 1.01 -19.25
CA PRO A 55 -3.91 0.13 -18.08
C PRO A 55 -2.92 -1.04 -18.15
N PRO A 56 -2.72 -1.73 -19.29
CA PRO A 56 -1.73 -2.81 -19.36
C PRO A 56 -0.28 -2.37 -19.10
N ILE A 57 0.08 -1.17 -19.55
CA ILE A 57 1.42 -0.60 -19.34
C ILE A 57 1.58 -0.25 -17.85
N MET A 58 0.60 0.45 -17.28
CA MET A 58 0.60 0.79 -15.85
C MET A 58 0.67 -0.46 -14.97
N ALA A 59 -0.13 -1.49 -15.29
CA ALA A 59 -0.12 -2.76 -14.57
C ALA A 59 1.22 -3.49 -14.68
N LYS A 60 1.87 -3.45 -15.85
CA LYS A 60 3.24 -3.97 -16.02
C LYS A 60 4.22 -3.21 -15.14
N CYS A 61 4.19 -1.88 -15.12
CA CYS A 61 5.05 -1.06 -14.27
C CYS A 61 4.82 -1.33 -12.78
N ALA A 62 3.56 -1.46 -12.35
CA ALA A 62 3.23 -1.76 -10.96
C ALA A 62 3.77 -3.14 -10.55
N ARG A 63 3.57 -4.17 -11.39
CA ARG A 63 4.13 -5.52 -11.13
C ARG A 63 5.65 -5.55 -11.04
N GLN A 64 6.36 -4.64 -11.69
CA GLN A 64 7.80 -4.53 -11.55
C GLN A 64 8.22 -4.06 -10.16
N MET A 65 7.38 -3.34 -9.41
CA MET A 65 7.69 -2.96 -8.02
C MET A 65 7.97 -4.17 -7.13
N SER A 66 7.40 -5.33 -7.47
CA SER A 66 7.64 -6.61 -6.78
C SER A 66 9.11 -7.05 -6.79
N SER A 67 9.99 -6.49 -7.62
CA SER A 67 11.44 -6.75 -7.48
C SER A 67 12.05 -6.11 -6.24
N HIS A 68 11.40 -5.09 -5.67
CA HIS A 68 11.82 -4.38 -4.48
C HIS A 68 10.91 -4.70 -3.29
N TYR A 69 9.60 -4.63 -3.50
CA TYR A 69 8.61 -4.80 -2.45
C TYR A 69 7.34 -5.44 -3.01
N HIS A 70 6.84 -6.50 -2.37
CA HIS A 70 5.71 -7.27 -2.90
C HIS A 70 4.34 -6.76 -2.44
N ASN A 71 4.25 -6.08 -1.30
CA ASN A 71 2.97 -5.70 -0.71
C ASN A 71 2.58 -4.28 -1.14
N TRP A 72 2.21 -4.13 -2.41
CA TRP A 72 1.74 -2.87 -2.98
C TRP A 72 0.31 -3.01 -3.51
N ASP A 73 -0.39 -1.88 -3.51
CA ASP A 73 -1.65 -1.65 -4.20
C ASP A 73 -1.58 -0.28 -4.91
N VAL A 74 -2.16 -0.22 -6.11
CA VAL A 74 -2.25 1.02 -6.90
C VAL A 74 -3.70 1.28 -7.25
N PHE A 75 -4.23 2.39 -6.79
CA PHE A 75 -5.62 2.82 -6.99
C PHE A 75 -5.68 3.94 -8.03
N PHE A 76 -6.66 3.85 -8.92
CA PHE A 76 -6.95 4.88 -9.91
C PHE A 76 -8.16 5.69 -9.48
N PHE A 77 -8.04 6.99 -9.65
CA PHE A 77 -9.09 7.97 -9.41
C PHE A 77 -9.18 8.91 -10.61
N ASP A 78 -10.37 9.44 -10.87
CA ASP A 78 -10.54 10.53 -11.82
C ASP A 78 -10.22 11.90 -11.19
N GLU A 79 -10.43 12.97 -11.96
CA GLU A 79 -10.16 14.36 -11.56
C GLU A 79 -11.07 14.83 -10.41
N ASP A 80 -12.23 14.20 -10.24
CA ASP A 80 -13.19 14.48 -9.16
C ASP A 80 -12.91 13.62 -7.92
N ILE A 81 -11.79 12.91 -7.88
CA ILE A 81 -11.37 12.03 -6.78
C ILE A 81 -12.42 10.92 -6.55
N SER A 82 -13.08 10.47 -7.64
CA SER A 82 -13.91 9.28 -7.63
C SER A 82 -13.09 8.04 -7.99
N PRO A 83 -13.22 6.93 -7.23
CA PRO A 83 -12.45 5.72 -7.47
C PRO A 83 -12.90 5.02 -8.76
N LEU A 84 -11.93 4.73 -9.63
CA LEU A 84 -12.17 3.98 -10.87
C LEU A 84 -11.88 2.49 -10.69
N GLY A 85 -10.99 2.14 -9.77
CA GLY A 85 -10.60 0.77 -9.46
C GLY A 85 -9.14 0.68 -9.03
N ARG A 86 -8.60 -0.54 -8.94
CA ARG A 86 -7.19 -0.77 -8.62
C ARG A 86 -6.48 -1.59 -9.70
N ILE A 87 -5.16 -1.47 -9.78
CA ILE A 87 -4.35 -2.31 -10.67
C ILE A 87 -4.47 -3.78 -10.25
N CYS A 88 -4.79 -4.63 -11.22
CA CYS A 88 -4.77 -6.07 -11.02
C CYS A 88 -3.32 -6.57 -10.90
N ARG A 89 -3.03 -7.26 -9.80
CA ARG A 89 -1.73 -7.92 -9.57
C ARG A 89 -1.48 -9.12 -10.50
N ARG A 90 -2.53 -9.67 -11.12
CA ARG A 90 -2.44 -10.84 -11.99
C ARG A 90 -2.00 -10.42 -13.39
N ARG A 91 -1.03 -11.15 -13.94
CA ARG A 91 -0.56 -10.98 -15.33
C ARG A 91 -1.58 -11.51 -16.33
N GLU A 92 -2.32 -12.54 -15.97
CA GLU A 92 -3.36 -13.17 -16.79
C GLU A 92 -4.62 -13.34 -15.95
N CYS A 93 -5.79 -13.21 -16.58
CA CYS A 93 -7.05 -13.41 -15.89
C CYS A 93 -7.20 -14.90 -15.52
N PRO A 94 -7.55 -15.22 -14.27
CA PRO A 94 -7.84 -16.58 -13.88
C PRO A 94 -9.14 -17.04 -14.56
N THR A 95 -9.26 -18.35 -14.79
CA THR A 95 -10.47 -18.93 -15.39
C THR A 95 -11.61 -19.12 -14.37
N GLN A 96 -11.32 -19.23 -13.08
CA GLN A 96 -12.31 -19.64 -12.06
C GLN A 96 -12.27 -18.82 -10.74
N SER A 97 -11.62 -17.66 -10.71
CA SER A 97 -11.57 -16.86 -9.48
C SER A 97 -12.89 -16.14 -9.23
N VAL A 98 -13.58 -16.50 -8.15
CA VAL A 98 -14.82 -15.81 -7.70
C VAL A 98 -14.59 -14.31 -7.50
N ASP A 99 -13.43 -13.92 -6.97
CA ASP A 99 -13.03 -12.50 -6.80
C ASP A 99 -12.97 -11.69 -8.11
N CYS A 100 -12.93 -12.36 -9.26
CA CYS A 100 -12.90 -11.73 -10.58
C CYS A 100 -14.26 -11.74 -11.28
N CYS A 101 -15.23 -12.53 -10.79
CA CYS A 101 -16.56 -12.65 -11.37
C CYS A 101 -17.47 -11.49 -10.96
N VAL A 102 -16.97 -10.27 -11.03
CA VAL A 102 -17.67 -9.04 -10.64
C VAL A 102 -17.84 -8.14 -11.87
N SER A 103 -18.96 -7.41 -11.94
CA SER A 103 -19.24 -6.53 -13.07
C SER A 103 -18.14 -5.49 -13.25
N GLY A 104 -17.65 -5.31 -14.48
CA GLY A 104 -16.60 -4.34 -14.81
C GLY A 104 -15.15 -4.79 -14.55
N CYS A 105 -14.90 -5.87 -13.81
CA CYS A 105 -13.53 -6.35 -13.62
C CYS A 105 -12.89 -6.78 -14.95
N GLY A 106 -11.65 -6.34 -15.18
CA GLY A 106 -10.94 -6.55 -16.43
C GLY A 106 -11.42 -5.67 -17.59
N LYS A 107 -12.30 -4.69 -17.32
CA LYS A 107 -12.78 -3.72 -18.31
C LYS A 107 -12.52 -2.29 -17.81
N PRO A 108 -11.44 -1.63 -18.24
CA PRO A 108 -10.42 -2.10 -19.19
C PRO A 108 -9.45 -3.16 -18.62
N PRO A 109 -8.65 -3.84 -19.47
CA PRO A 109 -7.78 -4.93 -19.04
C PRO A 109 -6.86 -4.55 -17.88
N HIS A 110 -6.68 -5.46 -16.92
CA HIS A 110 -5.92 -5.24 -15.69
C HIS A 110 -6.45 -4.15 -14.73
N LEU A 111 -7.65 -3.61 -14.95
CA LEU A 111 -8.37 -2.90 -13.90
C LEU A 111 -9.20 -3.88 -13.09
N GLN A 112 -8.98 -3.92 -11.78
CA GLN A 112 -9.78 -4.71 -10.85
C GLN A 112 -10.80 -3.81 -10.17
N VAL A 113 -12.07 -4.25 -10.22
CA VAL A 113 -13.17 -3.67 -9.45
C VAL A 113 -13.29 -4.46 -8.15
N CYS A 114 -13.46 -3.76 -7.03
CA CYS A 114 -13.71 -4.37 -5.73
C CYS A 114 -15.14 -4.01 -5.31
N PRO A 115 -16.13 -4.90 -5.46
CA PRO A 115 -17.53 -4.56 -5.22
C PRO A 115 -17.82 -4.21 -3.76
N ASP A 116 -17.09 -4.82 -2.81
CA ASP A 116 -17.26 -4.58 -1.38
C ASP A 116 -16.48 -3.35 -0.88
N PHE A 117 -15.82 -2.62 -1.78
CA PHE A 117 -15.07 -1.42 -1.42
C PHE A 117 -15.99 -0.19 -1.45
N GLU A 118 -16.45 0.21 -0.28
CA GLU A 118 -17.15 1.48 -0.10
C GLU A 118 -16.13 2.61 0.10
N TYR A 119 -16.08 3.53 -0.86
CA TYR A 119 -15.21 4.69 -0.78
C TYR A 119 -15.79 5.76 0.14
N ASP A 120 -14.99 6.17 1.11
CA ASP A 120 -15.29 7.27 2.03
C ASP A 120 -14.18 8.33 1.88
N GLU A 121 -14.52 9.42 1.20
CA GLU A 121 -13.59 10.51 0.88
C GLU A 121 -12.94 11.09 2.14
N ASN A 122 -13.71 11.30 3.22
CA ASN A 122 -13.20 11.86 4.45
C ASN A 122 -12.17 10.93 5.11
N LYS A 123 -12.49 9.62 5.21
CA LYS A 123 -11.55 8.63 5.75
C LYS A 123 -10.30 8.48 4.87
N PHE A 124 -10.48 8.56 3.55
CA PHE A 124 -9.38 8.50 2.60
C PHE A 124 -8.44 9.70 2.77
N LEU A 125 -8.96 10.93 2.68
CA LEU A 125 -8.18 12.17 2.81
C LEU A 125 -7.62 12.38 4.21
N ALA A 126 -8.21 11.79 5.25
CA ALA A 126 -7.62 11.76 6.58
C ALA A 126 -6.31 10.95 6.61
N SER A 127 -6.02 10.10 5.62
CA SER A 127 -4.72 9.45 5.52
C SER A 127 -3.63 10.48 5.16
N PRO A 128 -2.41 10.35 5.69
CA PRO A 128 -1.24 11.05 5.18
C PRO A 128 -1.06 10.82 3.68
N ILE A 129 -0.76 11.89 2.95
CA ILE A 129 -0.58 11.89 1.50
C ILE A 129 0.78 12.51 1.21
N LYS A 130 1.56 11.85 0.36
CA LYS A 130 2.82 12.34 -0.16
C LYS A 130 2.78 12.28 -1.68
N VAL A 131 2.71 13.44 -2.31
CA VAL A 131 2.74 13.57 -3.77
C VAL A 131 4.17 13.26 -4.26
N LEU A 132 4.29 12.34 -5.21
CA LEU A 132 5.54 12.00 -5.88
C LEU A 132 5.72 12.80 -7.16
N TRP A 133 4.63 13.02 -7.89
CA TRP A 133 4.62 13.80 -9.12
C TRP A 133 3.23 14.35 -9.40
N THR A 134 3.17 15.55 -9.97
CA THR A 134 1.92 16.17 -10.43
C THR A 134 2.14 16.96 -11.72
N SER A 135 1.12 16.98 -12.58
CA SER A 135 1.05 17.85 -13.76
C SER A 135 0.31 19.16 -13.48
N PHE A 136 -0.38 19.26 -12.35
CA PHE A 136 -1.14 20.45 -11.97
C PHE A 136 -0.19 21.61 -11.65
N LYS A 137 -0.37 22.76 -12.32
CA LYS A 137 0.55 23.91 -12.21
C LYS A 137 0.44 24.68 -10.90
N LYS A 138 -0.72 24.61 -10.23
CA LYS A 138 -1.04 25.48 -9.08
C LYS A 138 -0.93 24.74 -7.75
N LYS A 139 -1.56 23.57 -7.66
CA LYS A 139 -1.68 22.80 -6.43
C LYS A 139 -1.97 21.34 -6.76
N ASP A 140 -1.46 20.44 -5.92
CA ASP A 140 -1.72 19.01 -6.02
C ASP A 140 -3.21 18.73 -5.77
N CYS A 141 -3.83 17.87 -6.58
CA CYS A 141 -5.25 17.56 -6.56
C CYS A 141 -5.70 17.04 -5.18
N LEU A 142 -5.00 16.03 -4.65
CA LEU A 142 -5.39 15.41 -3.37
C LEU A 142 -5.19 16.34 -2.17
N LEU A 143 -4.09 17.09 -2.15
CA LEU A 143 -3.81 18.04 -1.06
C LEU A 143 -4.73 19.27 -1.15
N ALA A 144 -5.06 19.73 -2.36
CA ALA A 144 -6.05 20.78 -2.57
C ALA A 144 -7.40 20.39 -1.98
N ARG A 145 -7.91 19.20 -2.32
CA ARG A 145 -9.18 18.70 -1.81
C ARG A 145 -9.18 18.52 -0.30
N LYS A 146 -8.09 17.99 0.25
CA LYS A 146 -7.92 17.83 1.70
C LYS A 146 -8.01 19.17 2.44
N ASP A 147 -7.36 20.20 1.92
CA ASP A 147 -7.39 21.54 2.51
C ASP A 147 -8.78 22.18 2.38
N GLU A 148 -9.46 22.02 1.24
CA GLU A 148 -10.83 22.50 1.04
C GLU A 148 -11.81 21.93 2.07
N LEU A 149 -11.69 20.64 2.37
CA LEU A 149 -12.51 19.96 3.37
C LEU A 149 -12.01 20.15 4.80
N SER A 150 -10.89 20.87 5.00
CA SER A 150 -10.26 21.10 6.31
C SER A 150 -9.99 19.80 7.08
N ILE A 151 -9.55 18.76 6.37
CA ILE A 151 -9.29 17.43 6.96
C ILE A 151 -7.85 17.34 7.45
N GLU A 152 -7.66 17.04 8.73
CA GLU A 152 -6.35 16.76 9.28
C GLU A 152 -5.90 15.31 8.99
N SER A 153 -4.57 15.13 8.88
CA SER A 153 -3.99 13.79 8.77
C SER A 153 -4.10 13.01 10.08
N ARG A 154 -4.63 11.79 10.01
CA ARG A 154 -4.53 10.80 11.09
C ARG A 154 -3.07 10.46 11.36
N LYS A 155 -2.75 10.24 12.63
CA LYS A 155 -1.42 9.79 13.07
C LYS A 155 -1.35 8.27 13.03
N TYR A 156 -0.27 7.72 12.50
CA TYR A 156 0.03 6.30 12.66
C TYR A 156 0.73 6.08 13.99
N PRO A 157 0.30 5.10 14.80
CA PRO A 157 1.03 4.74 16.00
C PRO A 157 2.41 4.24 15.59
N VAL A 158 3.45 4.92 16.05
CA VAL A 158 4.84 4.46 15.91
C VAL A 158 5.14 3.67 17.17
N LEU A 159 5.32 2.35 17.02
CA LEU A 159 5.76 1.48 18.10
C LEU A 159 7.27 1.29 17.94
N GLU A 160 8.00 1.51 19.01
CA GLU A 160 9.43 1.23 19.06
C GLU A 160 9.68 -0.27 19.20
N ASP A 161 10.83 -0.72 18.71
CA ASP A 161 11.28 -2.09 18.87
C ASP A 161 11.50 -2.39 20.36
N ILE A 162 11.01 -3.54 20.83
CA ILE A 162 11.24 -3.98 22.20
C ILE A 162 12.07 -5.25 22.24
N GLU A 163 13.02 -5.33 23.15
CA GLU A 163 13.83 -6.52 23.37
C GLU A 163 13.17 -7.46 24.38
N ILE A 164 13.06 -8.75 24.03
CA ILE A 164 12.43 -9.77 24.86
C ILE A 164 13.42 -10.90 25.10
N LYS A 165 13.57 -11.30 26.36
CA LYS A 165 14.33 -12.50 26.72
C LYS A 165 13.50 -13.77 26.48
N CYS A 166 14.01 -14.69 25.67
CA CYS A 166 13.39 -15.98 25.41
C CYS A 166 13.32 -16.81 26.69
N ARG A 167 12.13 -17.33 27.04
CA ARG A 167 11.93 -18.19 28.22
C ARG A 167 12.65 -19.56 28.11
N VAL A 168 12.99 -20.01 26.89
CA VAL A 168 13.57 -21.34 26.65
C VAL A 168 15.09 -21.28 26.60
N CYS A 169 15.65 -20.61 25.59
CA CYS A 169 17.11 -20.53 25.41
C CYS A 169 17.78 -19.38 26.18
N GLY A 170 17.00 -18.44 26.73
CA GLY A 170 17.55 -17.28 27.43
C GLY A 170 18.09 -16.16 26.53
N ASN A 171 18.17 -16.36 25.20
CA ASN A 171 18.60 -15.34 24.25
C ASN A 171 17.61 -14.18 24.17
N THR A 172 18.12 -12.97 23.98
CA THR A 172 17.30 -11.79 23.69
C THR A 172 16.99 -11.74 22.20
N PHE A 173 15.73 -11.46 21.86
CA PHE A 173 15.30 -11.21 20.48
C PHE A 173 14.48 -9.92 20.41
N VAL A 174 14.49 -9.29 19.24
CA VAL A 174 13.74 -8.05 18.99
C VAL A 174 12.31 -8.39 18.59
N PHE A 175 11.34 -7.79 19.26
CA PHE A 175 9.94 -7.77 18.88
C PHE A 175 9.64 -6.40 18.28
N THR A 176 9.68 -6.36 16.97
CA THR A 176 9.68 -5.10 16.22
C THR A 176 8.36 -4.37 16.35
N GLY A 177 8.36 -3.04 16.18
CA GLY A 177 7.12 -2.25 16.16
C GLY A 177 6.10 -2.74 15.13
N GLY A 178 6.57 -3.31 14.01
CA GLY A 178 5.72 -3.94 13.00
C GLY A 178 5.06 -5.24 13.46
N GLU A 179 5.82 -6.13 14.11
CA GLU A 179 5.26 -7.36 14.68
C GLU A 179 4.28 -7.04 15.82
N GLN A 180 4.56 -6.03 16.64
CA GLN A 180 3.64 -5.56 17.66
C GLN A 180 2.28 -5.14 17.07
N LYS A 181 2.28 -4.35 15.98
CA LYS A 181 1.07 -3.96 15.26
C LYS A 181 0.30 -5.17 14.73
N GLN A 182 1.02 -6.13 14.14
CA GLN A 182 0.41 -7.34 13.61
C GLN A 182 -0.22 -8.19 14.71
N TYR A 183 0.46 -8.36 15.85
CA TYR A 183 -0.05 -9.10 16.99
C TYR A 183 -1.30 -8.45 17.57
N GLN A 184 -1.28 -7.12 17.77
CA GLN A 184 -2.45 -6.37 18.22
C GLN A 184 -3.64 -6.55 17.28
N LYS A 185 -3.42 -6.46 15.96
CA LYS A 185 -4.46 -6.65 14.93
C LYS A 185 -5.07 -8.06 14.97
N LEU A 186 -4.28 -9.08 15.28
CA LEU A 186 -4.73 -10.47 15.38
C LEU A 186 -5.26 -10.84 16.77
N GLY A 187 -5.22 -9.91 17.75
CA GLY A 187 -5.59 -10.20 19.14
C GLY A 187 -4.60 -11.15 19.84
N PHE A 188 -3.35 -11.21 19.37
CA PHE A 188 -2.31 -12.08 19.92
C PHE A 188 -1.53 -11.40 21.04
N CYS A 189 -1.15 -12.21 22.04
CA CYS A 189 -0.27 -11.78 23.10
C CYS A 189 1.19 -11.73 22.65
N GLN A 190 1.96 -10.82 23.25
CA GLN A 190 3.40 -10.67 23.02
C GLN A 190 4.15 -12.03 23.08
N PRO A 191 5.12 -12.27 22.17
CA PRO A 191 5.90 -13.49 22.14
C PRO A 191 6.73 -13.68 23.42
N LYS A 192 6.73 -14.90 23.99
CA LYS A 192 7.58 -15.29 25.13
C LYS A 192 8.82 -16.12 24.74
N ARG A 193 8.92 -16.48 23.46
CA ARG A 193 9.96 -17.36 22.89
C ARG A 193 10.42 -16.75 21.58
N CYS A 194 11.73 -16.85 21.28
CA CYS A 194 12.28 -16.48 19.98
C CYS A 194 11.73 -17.39 18.87
N LEU A 195 11.93 -16.99 17.61
CA LEU A 195 11.49 -17.73 16.42
C LEU A 195 12.03 -19.17 16.41
N GLU A 196 13.33 -19.33 16.62
CA GLU A 196 14.01 -20.64 16.64
C GLU A 196 13.37 -21.63 17.63
N CYS A 197 13.14 -21.22 18.88
CA CYS A 197 12.53 -22.08 19.90
C CYS A 197 11.03 -22.34 19.65
N ARG A 198 10.36 -21.56 18.81
CA ARG A 198 8.98 -21.85 18.39
C ARG A 198 8.98 -22.92 17.31
N GLU A 199 9.85 -22.78 16.32
CA GLU A 199 9.98 -23.71 15.19
C GLU A 199 10.43 -25.10 15.65
N GLN A 200 11.39 -25.19 16.59
CA GLN A 200 11.82 -26.48 17.16
C GLN A 200 10.68 -27.28 17.79
N LYS A 201 9.74 -26.61 18.48
CA LYS A 201 8.58 -27.30 19.07
C LYS A 201 7.67 -27.95 18.00
N TYR A 202 7.57 -27.34 16.82
CA TYR A 202 6.73 -27.87 15.74
C TYR A 202 7.39 -29.04 15.00
N MET A 203 8.71 -29.24 15.10
CA MET A 203 9.40 -30.37 14.50
C MET A 203 9.48 -31.60 15.42
N GLU A 204 9.22 -31.42 16.72
CA GLU A 204 9.19 -32.50 17.72
C GLU A 204 7.79 -33.09 17.93
N GLU A 205 6.76 -32.54 17.28
CA GLU A 205 5.36 -33.01 17.25
C GLU A 205 5.05 -33.70 15.91
#